data_AF-A0A8E2IBH0-F1
#
_entry.id   AF-A0A8E2IBH0-F1
#
_cell.length_a   1.000
_cell.length_b   1.000
_cell.length_c   1.000
_cell.angle_alpha   90.00
_cell.angle_beta   90.00
_cell.angle_gamma   90.00
#
_symmetry.space_group_name_H-M   'P 1'
#
loop_
_entity.id
_entity.type
_entity.pdbx_description
1 polymer ?
#
loop_
_entity_poly.entity_id
_entity_poly.type
_entity_poly.pdbx_seq_one_letter_code
_entity_poly.pdbx_strand_id
1 'polypeptide(L)' 'MKRPIGISIISYYYIYGAFILFITSIFYESHINEIGISDRFGLTHVPEQFMRLVVASITLIIIYGYMKLKKWGFWLM' A
#
# COMPACT_ATOMS: atom_id res chain seq x y z
N MET A 1 -11.47 21.99 8.34
CA MET A 1 -11.69 20.98 9.41
C MET A 1 -10.32 20.56 9.94
N LYS A 2 -10.09 20.60 11.26
CA LYS A 2 -8.84 20.06 11.83
C LYS A 2 -8.84 18.54 11.61
N ARG A 3 -7.73 17.99 11.13
CA ARG A 3 -7.63 16.54 10.88
C ARG A 3 -7.62 15.80 12.22
N PRO A 4 -8.53 14.82 12.45
CA PRO A 4 -8.50 13.98 13.64
C PRO A 4 -7.15 13.28 13.81
N ILE A 5 -6.71 13.12 15.06
CA ILE A 5 -5.43 12.46 15.39
C ILE A 5 -5.42 11.00 14.92
N GLY A 6 -6.53 10.27 15.08
CA GLY A 6 -6.64 8.89 14.61
C GLY A 6 -6.40 8.73 13.11
N ILE A 7 -6.96 9.64 12.31
CA ILE A 7 -6.75 9.66 10.85
C ILE A 7 -5.26 9.86 10.53
N SER A 8 -4.57 10.72 11.29
CA SER A 8 -3.13 10.91 11.13
C SER A 8 -2.33 9.66 11.43
N ILE A 9 -2.58 9.01 12.56
CA ILE A 9 -1.86 7.81 12.99
C ILE A 9 -2.03 6.67 11.97
N ILE A 10 -3.27 6.40 11.56
CA ILE A 10 -3.59 5.38 10.55
C ILE A 10 -2.89 5.72 9.23
N SER A 11 -2.96 6.97 8.79
CA SER A 11 -2.31 7.39 7.54
C SER A 11 -0.80 7.16 7.57
N TYR A 12 -0.12 7.49 8.67
CA TYR A 12 1.33 7.29 8.78
C TYR A 12 1.73 5.81 8.80
N TYR A 13 0.94 4.96 9.47
CA TYR A 13 1.17 3.51 9.46
C TYR A 13 1.14 2.95 8.03
N TYR A 14 0.11 3.32 7.24
CA TYR A 14 -0.01 2.85 5.87
C TYR A 14 1.02 3.50 4.93
N ILE A 15 1.42 4.76 5.14
CA ILE A 15 2.49 5.41 4.37
C ILE A 15 3.80 4.65 4.59
N TYR A 16 4.11 4.31 5.84
CA TYR A 16 5.30 3.53 6.18
C TYR A 16 5.28 2.14 5.52
N GLY A 17 4.14 1.45 5.57
CA GLY A 17 3.96 0.17 4.88
C GLY A 17 4.15 0.29 3.36
N ALA A 18 3.54 1.29 2.72
CA ALA A 18 3.70 1.55 1.29
C ALA A 18 5.15 1.87 0.91
N PHE A 19 5.87 2.60 1.78
CA PHE A 19 7.29 2.89 1.59
C PHE A 19 8.15 1.63 1.65
N ILE A 20 7.89 0.73 2.60
CA ILE A 20 8.56 -0.58 2.67
C ILE A 20 8.26 -1.40 1.41
N LEU A 21 7.01 -1.43 0.96
CA LEU A 21 6.63 -2.14 -0.27
C LEU A 21 7.36 -1.58 -1.50
N PHE A 22 7.54 -0.26 -1.56
CA PHE A 22 8.29 0.38 -2.64
C PHE A 22 9.78 0.00 -2.62
N ILE A 23 10.43 0.04 -1.44
CA ILE A 23 11.83 -0.39 -1.30
C ILE A 23 11.99 -1.86 -1.70
N THR A 24 11.13 -2.73 -1.15
CA THR A 24 11.17 -4.17 -1.42
C THR A 24 10.71 -4.53 -2.84
N SER A 25 10.11 -3.61 -3.58
CA SER A 25 9.85 -3.78 -5.01
C SER A 25 11.12 -3.65 -5.86
N ILE A 26 12.12 -2.89 -5.40
CA ILE A 26 13.34 -2.58 -6.17
C ILE A 26 14.50 -3.46 -5.71
N PHE A 27 14.66 -3.64 -4.40
CA PHE A 27 15.85 -4.23 -3.81
C PHE A 27 15.71 -5.70 -3.39
N TYR A 28 14.48 -6.24 -3.36
CA TYR A 28 14.24 -7.60 -2.87
C TYR A 28 13.95 -8.56 -4.02
N GLU A 29 14.71 -9.65 -4.09
CA GLU A 29 14.45 -10.74 -5.02
C GLU A 29 13.32 -11.63 -4.49
N SER A 30 12.26 -11.77 -5.28
CA SER A 30 11.03 -12.47 -4.90
C SER A 30 11.19 -13.98 -4.74
N HIS A 31 12.31 -14.56 -5.18
CA HIS A 31 12.57 -16.00 -5.12
C HIS A 31 12.70 -16.58 -3.70
N ILE A 32 12.74 -15.73 -2.66
CA ILE A 32 12.96 -16.13 -1.26
C ILE A 32 11.64 -16.24 -0.47
N ASN A 33 10.53 -15.66 -0.95
CA ASN A 33 9.24 -15.73 -0.24
C ASN A 33 8.37 -16.88 -0.78
N GLU A 34 7.97 -17.80 0.09
CA GLU A 34 7.05 -18.90 -0.24
C GLU A 34 5.62 -18.43 -0.61
N ILE A 35 5.21 -17.24 -0.15
CA ILE A 35 3.92 -16.62 -0.49
C ILE A 35 4.15 -15.12 -0.77
N GLY A 36 4.05 -14.75 -2.06
CA GLY A 36 4.17 -13.38 -2.54
C GLY A 36 2.91 -12.54 -2.30
N ILE A 37 3.03 -11.23 -2.50
CA ILE A 37 1.88 -10.32 -2.63
C ILE A 37 1.02 -10.72 -3.81
N SER A 38 1.62 -11.08 -4.95
CA SER A 38 0.90 -11.59 -6.12
C SER A 38 -0.02 -12.76 -5.77
N ASP A 39 0.46 -13.70 -4.95
CA ASP A 39 -0.30 -14.87 -4.51
C ASP A 39 -1.46 -14.50 -3.59
N ARG A 40 -1.27 -13.52 -2.70
CA ARG A 40 -2.34 -13.00 -1.82
C ARG A 40 -3.49 -12.36 -2.60
N PHE A 41 -3.21 -11.84 -3.79
CA PHE A 41 -4.22 -11.29 -4.70
C PHE A 41 -4.72 -12.31 -5.73
N GLY A 42 -4.28 -13.57 -5.68
CA GLY A 42 -4.66 -14.61 -6.64
C GLY A 42 -4.06 -14.41 -8.04
N LEU A 43 -3.03 -13.59 -8.15
CA LEU A 43 -2.37 -13.21 -9.41
C LEU A 43 -0.95 -13.81 -9.48
N THR A 44 -0.84 -15.11 -9.24
CA THR A 44 0.44 -15.87 -9.20
C THR A 44 1.31 -15.69 -10.45
N HIS A 45 0.72 -15.36 -11.60
CA HIS A 45 1.43 -15.13 -12.86
C HIS A 45 2.03 -13.73 -13.01
N VAL A 46 1.70 -12.79 -12.12
CA VAL A 46 2.17 -11.41 -12.19
C VAL A 46 3.47 -11.27 -11.40
N PRO A 47 4.49 -10.57 -11.93
CA PRO A 47 5.73 -10.35 -11.20
C PRO A 47 5.49 -9.69 -9.84
N GLU A 48 6.06 -10.28 -8.79
CA GLU A 48 5.90 -9.85 -7.40
C GLU A 48 6.37 -8.39 -7.19
N GLN A 49 7.45 -7.99 -7.85
CA GLN A 49 7.94 -6.60 -7.83
C GLN A 49 6.90 -5.65 -8.41
N PHE A 50 6.31 -6.00 -9.55
CA PHE A 50 5.24 -5.18 -10.16
C PHE A 50 4.03 -5.09 -9.23
N MET A 51 3.61 -6.20 -8.61
CA MET A 51 2.50 -6.20 -7.65
C MET A 51 2.79 -5.33 -6.43
N ARG A 52 4.01 -5.39 -5.87
CA ARG A 52 4.44 -4.51 -4.76
C ARG A 52 4.33 -3.03 -5.15
N LEU A 53 4.80 -2.66 -6.34
CA LEU A 53 4.74 -1.29 -6.85
C LEU A 53 3.30 -0.82 -7.01
N VAL A 54 2.43 -1.65 -7.60
CA VAL A 54 1.01 -1.34 -7.80
C VAL A 54 0.29 -1.16 -6.46
N VAL A 55 0.46 -2.11 -5.53
CA VAL A 55 -0.17 -2.06 -4.21
C VAL A 55 0.32 -0.85 -3.42
N ALA A 56 1.62 -0.57 -3.42
CA ALA A 56 2.17 0.63 -2.78
C ALA A 56 1.55 1.90 -3.35
N SER A 57 1.44 2.00 -4.68
CA SER A 57 0.90 3.16 -5.38
C SER A 57 -0.59 3.38 -5.07
N ILE A 58 -1.41 2.33 -5.16
CA ILE A 58 -2.84 2.38 -4.83
C ILE A 58 -3.04 2.78 -3.36
N THR A 59 -2.25 2.18 -2.46
CA THR A 59 -2.30 2.48 -1.04
C THR A 59 -2.02 3.97 -0.77
N LEU A 60 -1.01 4.56 -1.41
CA LEU A 60 -0.72 5.99 -1.29
C LEU A 60 -1.87 6.88 -1.81
N ILE A 61 -2.53 6.50 -2.92
CA ILE A 61 -3.68 7.22 -3.45
C ILE A 61 -4.84 7.21 -2.46
N ILE A 62 -5.15 6.04 -1.88
CA ILE A 62 -6.23 5.89 -0.90
C ILE A 62 -5.94 6.74 0.34
N ILE A 63 -4.71 6.64 0.89
CA ILE A 63 -4.31 7.44 2.06
C ILE A 63 -4.38 8.93 1.78
N TYR A 64 -4.00 9.37 0.58
CA TYR A 64 -4.11 10.78 0.20
C TYR A 64 -5.57 11.26 0.26
N GLY A 65 -6.51 10.47 -0.24
CA GLY A 65 -7.94 10.72 -0.12
C GLY A 65 -8.41 10.74 1.34
N TYR A 66 -7.95 9.77 2.13
CA TYR A 66 -8.26 9.61 3.56
C TYR A 66 -7.76 10.80 4.40
N MET A 67 -6.50 11.22 4.19
CA MET A 67 -5.90 12.40 4.84
C MET A 67 -6.63 13.70 4.49
N LYS A 68 -7.18 13.80 3.27
CA LYS A 68 -7.98 14.94 2.81
C LYS A 68 -9.45 14.88 3.21
N LEU A 69 -9.85 13.90 4.02
CA LEU A 69 -11.21 13.68 4.48
C LEU A 69 -12.22 13.56 3.32
N LYS A 70 -11.78 13.00 2.18
CA LYS A 70 -12.66 12.80 1.02
C LYS A 70 -13.46 11.51 1.20
N LYS A 71 -14.75 11.55 0.83
CA LYS A 71 -15.66 10.39 0.95
C LYS A 71 -15.10 9.11 0.31
N TRP A 72 -14.51 9.23 -0.89
CA TRP A 72 -13.91 8.07 -1.58
C TRP A 72 -12.71 7.50 -0.83
N GLY A 73 -11.90 8.35 -0.19
CA GLY A 73 -10.76 7.90 0.61
C GLY A 73 -11.18 7.13 1.86
N PHE A 74 -12.34 7.44 2.44
CA PHE A 74 -12.92 6.65 3.54
C PHE A 74 -13.59 5.36 3.08
N TRP A 75 -14.13 5.33 1.86
CA TRP A 75 -14.77 4.13 1.31
C TRP A 75 -13.77 3.06 0.87
N LEU A 76 -12.58 3.49 0.43
CA LEU A 76 -11.53 2.60 -0.03
C LEU A 76 -10.54 2.18 1.07
N MET A 77 -10.52 2.89 2.20
CA MET A 77 -9.66 2.60 3.36
C MET A 77 -10.34 1.61 4.29
#